data_AF-J4GWB6-F1
#
_entry.id   AF-J4GWB6-F1
#
_cell.length_a   1.000
_cell.length_b   1.000
_cell.length_c   1.000
_cell.angle_alpha   90.00
_cell.angle_beta   90.00
_cell.angle_gamma   90.00
#
_symmetry.space_group_name_H-M   'P 1'
#
loop_
_entity.id
_entity.type
_entity.pdbx_description
1 polymer ?
#
loop_
_entity_poly.entity_id
_entity_poly.type
_entity_poly.pdbx_seq_one_letter_code
_entity_poly.pdbx_strand_id
1 'polypeptide(L)'
;MTIYYSLTFMLLISEMVTFCVIVAPLPHAVRKRFFRFLSESPLVAKLAYGVKIAFIFVAILFVDAFQRMLRVTAEADVAKGGGAGMQDVRTETNFASRKFYSQRNTYLTGFCLFLSLVLTRTFYILLDLVHTQEEYAKLKQETAKSSRGQIASQDQAKQVEELKKKLAAAEEKTRDYDIVKKQAEQNAKEYDRLASELNAVNGDLSDKRKD
;
A
#
# COMPACT_ATOMS: atom_id res chain seq x y z
N MET A 1 36.22 -18.55 26.54
CA MET A 1 35.57 -18.98 25.27
C MET A 1 36.45 -18.55 24.13
N THR A 2 36.60 -19.39 23.12
CA THR A 2 37.35 -19.03 21.91
C THR A 2 36.72 -17.81 21.23
N ILE A 3 37.57 -16.91 20.72
CA ILE A 3 37.17 -15.57 20.20
C ILE A 3 36.07 -15.69 19.13
N TYR A 4 36.16 -16.68 18.26
CA TYR A 4 35.18 -16.90 17.20
C TYR A 4 33.77 -17.21 17.73
N TYR A 5 33.61 -17.98 18.82
CA TYR A 5 32.29 -18.22 19.42
C TYR A 5 31.71 -16.98 20.11
N SER A 6 32.56 -16.10 20.64
CA SER A 6 32.11 -14.82 21.18
C SER A 6 31.59 -13.90 20.07
N LEU A 7 32.25 -13.91 18.90
CA LEU A 7 31.79 -13.17 17.72
C LEU A 7 30.46 -13.71 17.21
N THR A 8 30.29 -15.03 17.10
CA THR A 8 29.00 -15.62 16.70
C THR A 8 27.89 -15.31 17.69
N PHE A 9 28.19 -15.22 18.99
CA PHE A 9 27.22 -14.83 19.99
C PHE A 9 26.77 -13.37 19.85
N MET A 10 27.71 -12.44 19.63
CA MET A 10 27.36 -11.04 19.35
C MET A 10 26.55 -10.90 18.07
N LEU A 11 26.90 -11.68 17.04
CA LEU A 11 26.15 -11.73 15.79
C LEU A 11 24.72 -12.22 16.04
N LEU A 12 24.54 -13.32 16.78
CA LEU A 12 23.23 -13.85 17.13
C LEU A 12 22.37 -12.81 17.88
N ILE A 13 22.93 -12.11 18.86
CA ILE A 13 22.21 -11.03 19.57
C ILE A 13 21.78 -9.93 18.58
N SER A 14 22.68 -9.51 17.69
CA SER A 14 22.37 -8.48 16.69
C SER A 14 21.27 -8.92 15.72
N GLU A 15 21.27 -10.19 15.32
CA GLU A 15 20.23 -10.77 14.46
C GLU A 15 18.90 -10.86 15.21
N MET A 16 18.89 -11.27 16.48
CA MET A 16 17.67 -11.30 17.31
C MET A 16 17.05 -9.91 17.47
N VAL A 17 17.86 -8.90 17.79
CA VAL A 17 17.40 -7.51 17.93
C VAL A 17 16.83 -7.02 16.59
N THR A 18 17.56 -7.24 15.50
CA THR A 18 17.13 -6.84 14.16
C THR A 18 15.82 -7.53 13.76
N PHE A 19 15.70 -8.83 14.03
CA PHE A 19 14.49 -9.61 13.77
C PHE A 19 13.30 -9.07 14.56
N CYS A 20 13.46 -8.80 15.86
CA CYS A 20 12.41 -8.21 16.69
C CYS A 20 11.97 -6.83 16.16
N VAL A 21 12.91 -5.99 15.73
CA VAL A 21 12.61 -4.67 15.15
C VAL A 21 11.84 -4.79 13.82
N ILE A 22 12.21 -5.75 12.97
CA ILE A 22 11.57 -5.99 11.67
C ILE A 22 10.15 -6.57 11.84
N VAL A 23 9.97 -7.50 12.78
CA VAL A 23 8.68 -8.18 13.03
C VAL A 23 7.71 -7.34 13.85
N ALA A 24 8.21 -6.38 14.62
CA ALA A 24 7.37 -5.48 15.41
C ALA A 24 6.23 -4.90 14.54
N PRO A 25 4.98 -4.87 15.06
CA PRO A 25 3.84 -4.35 14.32
C PRO A 25 3.96 -2.82 14.16
N LEU A 26 4.71 -2.39 13.16
CA LEU A 26 4.87 -0.97 12.83
C LEU A 26 3.68 -0.48 12.00
N PRO A 27 3.16 0.74 12.29
CA PRO A 27 2.15 1.39 11.45
C PRO A 27 2.63 1.52 10.00
N HIS A 28 1.72 1.35 9.04
CA HIS A 28 2.05 1.28 7.60
C HIS A 28 2.92 2.44 7.09
N ALA A 29 2.69 3.67 7.55
CA ALA A 29 3.48 4.83 7.15
C ALA A 29 4.94 4.75 7.63
N VAL A 30 5.15 4.30 8.87
CA VAL A 30 6.48 4.14 9.47
C VAL A 30 7.21 2.97 8.82
N ARG A 31 6.52 1.86 8.60
CA ARG A 31 7.05 0.69 7.88
C ARG A 31 7.52 1.07 6.49
N LYS A 32 6.70 1.78 5.71
CA LYS A 32 7.09 2.27 4.38
C LYS A 32 8.35 3.12 4.42
N ARG A 33 8.43 4.09 5.33
CA ARG A 33 9.61 4.97 5.44
C ARG A 33 10.86 4.20 5.86
N PHE A 34 10.72 3.27 6.80
CA PHE A 34 11.80 2.42 7.28
C PHE A 34 12.33 1.50 6.17
N PHE A 35 11.46 0.74 5.49
CA PHE A 35 11.88 -0.18 4.43
C PHE A 35 12.39 0.53 3.18
N ARG A 36 11.83 1.69 2.84
CA ARG A 36 12.36 2.52 1.75
C ARG A 36 13.77 3.03 2.07
N PHE A 37 13.99 3.52 3.29
CA PHE A 37 15.34 3.89 3.75
C PHE A 37 16.29 2.68 3.78
N LEU A 38 15.79 1.51 4.19
CA LEU A 38 16.55 0.29 4.28
C LEU A 38 16.95 -0.24 2.88
N SER A 39 16.09 -0.09 1.87
CA SER A 39 16.39 -0.51 0.48
C SER A 39 17.15 0.52 -0.34
N GLU A 40 16.92 1.83 -0.13
CA GLU A 40 17.60 2.90 -0.90
C GLU A 40 19.00 3.21 -0.34
N SER A 41 19.29 2.88 0.93
CA SER A 41 20.56 3.22 1.56
C SER A 41 21.69 2.29 1.08
N PRO A 42 22.75 2.82 0.44
CA PRO A 42 23.90 2.02 0.00
C PRO A 42 24.69 1.41 1.18
N LEU A 43 24.53 1.97 2.39
CA LEU A 43 25.09 1.42 3.62
C LEU A 43 24.44 0.07 3.97
N VAL A 44 23.13 -0.05 3.75
CA VAL A 44 22.38 -1.26 4.07
C VAL A 44 22.67 -2.36 3.06
N ALA A 45 22.86 -2.01 1.79
CA ALA A 45 23.31 -2.97 0.77
C ALA A 45 24.69 -3.56 1.13
N LYS A 46 25.63 -2.73 1.60
CA LYS A 46 26.94 -3.19 2.09
C LYS A 46 26.80 -4.04 3.35
N LEU A 47 25.92 -3.65 4.28
CA LEU A 47 25.63 -4.41 5.50
C LEU A 47 25.07 -5.80 5.17
N ALA A 48 24.09 -5.87 4.26
CA ALA A 48 23.49 -7.12 3.81
C ALA A 48 24.51 -8.04 3.13
N TYR A 49 25.44 -7.47 2.36
CA TYR A 49 26.56 -8.24 1.80
C TYR A 49 27.49 -8.78 2.90
N GLY A 50 27.78 -7.96 3.92
CA GLY A 50 28.53 -8.39 5.11
C GLY A 50 27.85 -9.53 5.88
N VAL A 51 26.52 -9.45 6.05
CA VAL A 51 25.72 -10.53 6.69
C VAL A 51 25.78 -11.81 5.86
N LYS A 52 25.72 -11.74 4.52
CA LYS A 52 25.87 -12.93 3.65
C LYS A 52 27.25 -13.58 3.79
N ILE A 53 28.31 -12.79 3.87
CA ILE A 53 29.66 -13.31 4.10
C ILE A 53 29.73 -13.96 5.49
N ALA A 54 29.24 -13.28 6.52
CA ALA A 54 29.20 -13.81 7.88
C ALA A 54 28.43 -15.12 7.96
N PHE A 55 27.32 -15.26 7.23
CA PHE A 55 26.54 -16.50 7.14
C PHE A 55 27.38 -17.68 6.66
N ILE A 56 28.20 -17.51 5.61
CA ILE A 56 29.09 -18.57 5.11
C ILE A 56 30.11 -18.96 6.18
N PHE A 57 30.71 -17.99 6.87
CA PHE A 57 31.64 -18.27 7.96
C PHE A 57 30.99 -19.01 9.13
N VAL A 58 29.80 -18.61 9.55
CA VAL A 58 29.05 -19.31 10.61
C VAL A 58 28.67 -20.71 10.15
N ALA A 59 28.36 -20.92 8.87
CA ALA A 59 28.04 -22.24 8.31
C ALA A 59 29.24 -23.19 8.39
N ILE A 60 30.44 -22.70 8.05
CA ILE A 60 31.68 -23.47 8.19
C ILE A 60 31.94 -23.79 9.67
N LEU A 61 31.80 -22.81 10.57
CA LEU A 61 31.96 -23.01 12.01
C LEU A 61 30.92 -23.97 12.60
N PHE A 62 29.70 -23.98 12.06
CA PHE A 62 28.66 -24.92 12.45
C PHE A 62 29.03 -26.34 12.04
N VAL A 63 29.50 -26.55 10.82
CA VAL A 63 29.95 -27.88 10.36
C VAL A 63 31.13 -28.37 11.21
N ASP A 64 32.13 -27.53 11.49
CA ASP A 64 33.24 -27.88 12.40
C ASP A 64 32.75 -28.22 13.81
N ALA A 65 31.90 -27.38 14.40
CA ALA A 65 31.34 -27.61 15.73
C ALA A 65 30.49 -28.88 15.79
N PHE A 66 29.71 -29.15 14.74
CA PHE A 66 28.88 -30.33 14.62
C PHE A 66 29.72 -31.60 14.50
N GLN A 67 30.73 -31.62 13.63
CA GLN A 67 31.67 -32.74 13.51
C GLN A 67 32.41 -33.00 14.84
N ARG A 68 32.87 -31.94 15.51
CA ARG A 68 33.50 -32.04 16.84
C ARG A 68 32.52 -32.58 17.88
N MET A 69 31.28 -32.12 17.88
CA MET A 69 30.24 -32.61 18.79
C MET A 69 29.96 -34.09 18.58
N LEU A 70 29.81 -34.54 17.33
CA LEU A 70 29.60 -35.95 17.00
C LEU A 70 30.79 -36.80 17.46
N ARG A 71 32.03 -36.36 17.19
CA ARG A 71 33.24 -37.05 17.62
C ARG A 71 33.32 -37.17 19.15
N VAL A 72 33.15 -36.07 19.87
CA VAL A 72 33.17 -36.06 21.35
C VAL A 72 32.04 -36.90 21.94
N THR A 73 30.88 -36.96 21.27
CA THR A 73 29.77 -37.80 21.71
C THR A 73 30.09 -39.28 21.50
N ALA A 74 30.63 -39.66 20.34
CA ALA A 74 31.04 -41.03 20.05
C ALA A 74 32.15 -41.51 21.00
N GLU A 75 33.16 -40.67 21.26
CA GLU A 75 34.22 -41.00 22.23
C GLU A 75 33.65 -41.16 23.65
N ALA A 76 32.62 -40.39 24.03
CA ALA A 76 31.94 -40.51 25.33
C ALA A 76 31.11 -41.79 25.45
N ASP A 77 30.48 -42.23 24.36
CA ASP A 77 29.65 -43.44 24.35
C ASP A 77 30.52 -44.72 24.35
N VAL A 78 31.66 -44.72 23.65
CA VAL A 78 32.65 -45.80 23.72
C VAL A 78 33.26 -45.93 25.12
N ALA A 79 33.57 -44.80 25.77
CA ALA A 79 34.07 -44.79 27.14
C ALA A 79 33.05 -45.31 28.18
N LYS A 80 31.75 -45.23 27.87
CA LYS A 80 30.67 -45.80 28.71
C LYS A 80 30.37 -47.27 28.39
N GLY A 81 30.57 -47.72 27.15
CA GLY A 81 30.27 -49.08 26.70
C GLY A 81 31.43 -50.08 26.81
N GLY A 82 32.68 -49.61 26.79
CA GLY A 82 33.87 -50.45 26.96
C GLY A 82 34.23 -50.60 28.43
N GLY A 83 33.88 -51.74 29.04
CA GLY A 83 34.15 -52.06 30.46
C GLY A 83 35.63 -52.17 30.85
N ALA A 84 36.40 -51.10 30.73
CA ALA A 84 37.76 -50.99 31.24
C ALA A 84 37.73 -50.33 32.62
N GLY A 85 38.06 -51.11 33.64
CA GLY A 85 38.12 -50.70 35.04
C GLY A 85 39.04 -49.49 35.27
N MET A 86 38.68 -48.74 36.32
CA MET A 86 39.31 -47.50 36.80
C MET A 86 38.91 -46.22 36.03
N GLN A 87 37.61 -45.96 35.93
CA GLN A 87 37.12 -44.59 35.67
C GLN A 87 37.38 -43.72 36.90
N ASP A 88 38.52 -43.02 36.91
CA ASP A 88 38.75 -41.91 37.82
C ASP A 88 37.61 -40.88 37.61
N VAL A 89 36.92 -40.50 38.70
CA VAL A 89 35.84 -39.48 38.73
C VAL A 89 36.29 -38.19 38.03
N ARG A 90 37.60 -37.93 38.07
CA ARG A 90 38.26 -36.81 37.40
C ARG A 90 38.23 -36.92 35.88
N THR A 91 38.35 -38.12 35.31
CA THR A 91 38.27 -38.39 33.86
C THR A 91 36.84 -38.29 33.35
N GLU A 92 35.87 -38.82 34.10
CA GLU A 92 34.44 -38.69 33.76
C GLU A 92 33.98 -37.22 33.76
N THR A 93 34.41 -36.44 34.77
CA THR A 93 34.08 -35.01 34.87
C THR A 93 34.68 -34.19 33.72
N ASN A 94 35.90 -34.55 33.28
CA ASN A 94 36.54 -33.94 32.10
C ASN A 94 35.83 -34.30 30.78
N PHE A 95 35.26 -35.51 30.66
CA PHE A 95 34.51 -35.91 29.48
C PHE A 95 33.14 -35.23 29.40
N ALA A 96 32.43 -35.19 30.52
CA ALA A 96 31.15 -34.52 30.64
C ALA A 96 31.25 -33.03 30.28
N SER A 97 32.25 -32.33 30.82
CA SER A 97 32.47 -30.91 30.51
C SER A 97 32.73 -30.68 29.02
N ARG A 98 33.59 -31.48 28.38
CA ARG A 98 33.86 -31.39 26.92
C ARG A 98 32.61 -31.60 26.07
N LYS A 99 31.71 -32.52 26.47
CA LYS A 99 30.43 -32.75 25.80
C LYS A 99 29.49 -31.55 25.92
N PHE A 100 29.37 -30.94 27.11
CA PHE A 100 28.57 -29.73 27.29
C PHE A 100 29.11 -28.54 26.47
N TYR A 101 30.44 -28.38 26.41
CA TYR A 101 31.05 -27.32 25.60
C TYR A 101 30.78 -27.51 24.10
N SER A 102 30.96 -28.73 23.57
CA SER A 102 30.72 -28.98 22.14
C SER A 102 29.23 -28.85 21.77
N GLN A 103 28.31 -29.35 22.61
CA GLN A 103 26.87 -29.20 22.41
C GLN A 103 26.43 -27.74 22.35
N ARG A 104 26.81 -26.95 23.36
CA ARG A 104 26.42 -25.54 23.44
C ARG A 104 26.97 -24.74 22.25
N ASN A 105 28.20 -25.03 21.82
CA ASN A 105 28.80 -24.33 20.69
C ASN A 105 28.12 -24.68 19.36
N THR A 106 27.71 -25.94 19.16
CA THR A 106 26.90 -26.36 18.01
C THR A 106 25.52 -25.72 18.02
N TYR A 107 24.86 -25.64 19.18
CA TYR A 107 23.57 -24.94 19.30
C TYR A 107 23.72 -23.44 19.03
N LEU A 108 24.76 -22.81 19.55
CA LEU A 108 25.03 -21.38 19.34
C LEU A 108 25.17 -21.05 17.84
N THR A 109 26.00 -21.81 17.12
CA THR A 109 26.18 -21.60 15.67
C THR A 109 24.96 -22.03 14.87
N GLY A 110 24.25 -23.08 15.28
CA GLY A 110 23.03 -23.54 14.64
C GLY A 110 21.87 -22.55 14.76
N PHE A 111 21.63 -21.99 15.94
CA PHE A 111 20.61 -20.96 16.13
C PHE A 111 20.92 -19.68 15.35
N CYS A 112 22.19 -19.30 15.27
CA CYS A 112 22.63 -18.16 14.46
C CYS A 112 22.30 -18.38 12.97
N LEU A 113 22.65 -19.52 12.40
CA LEU A 113 22.29 -19.83 11.00
C LEU A 113 20.80 -19.83 10.76
N PHE A 114 20.05 -20.49 11.65
CA PHE A 114 18.60 -20.55 11.54
C PHE A 114 17.98 -19.15 11.55
N LEU A 115 18.39 -18.32 12.51
CA LEU A 115 17.86 -16.98 12.67
C LEU A 115 18.27 -16.07 11.50
N SER A 116 19.49 -16.22 10.97
CA SER A 116 19.96 -15.52 9.78
C SER A 116 19.10 -15.82 8.54
N LEU A 117 18.75 -17.10 8.34
CA LEU A 117 17.89 -17.55 7.25
C LEU A 117 16.47 -16.97 7.40
N VAL A 118 15.88 -17.10 8.59
CA VAL A 118 14.55 -16.57 8.89
C VAL A 118 14.53 -15.05 8.70
N LEU A 119 15.52 -14.32 9.22
CA LEU A 119 15.64 -12.87 9.07
C LEU A 119 15.68 -12.48 7.59
N THR A 120 16.51 -13.14 6.80
CA THR A 120 16.61 -12.89 5.35
C THR A 120 15.26 -13.10 4.67
N ARG A 121 14.59 -14.23 4.95
CA ARG A 121 13.28 -14.56 4.35
C ARG A 121 12.20 -13.56 4.77
N THR A 122 12.13 -13.22 6.06
CA THR A 122 11.18 -12.25 6.59
C THR A 122 11.41 -10.87 5.98
N PHE A 123 12.65 -10.43 5.82
CA PHE A 123 12.98 -9.15 5.19
C PHE A 123 12.43 -9.05 3.77
N TYR A 124 12.63 -10.06 2.92
CA TYR A 124 12.12 -10.07 1.55
C TYR A 124 10.58 -10.11 1.51
N ILE A 125 9.94 -10.96 2.32
CA ILE A 125 8.47 -11.01 2.40
C ILE A 125 7.90 -9.65 2.78
N LEU A 126 8.55 -8.95 3.70
CA LEU A 126 8.09 -7.66 4.19
C LEU A 126 8.28 -6.56 3.14
N LEU A 127 9.36 -6.61 2.35
CA LEU A 127 9.53 -5.75 1.18
C LEU A 127 8.45 -5.99 0.12
N ASP A 128 8.20 -7.24 -0.24
CA ASP A 128 7.16 -7.59 -1.21
C ASP A 128 5.79 -7.11 -0.72
N LEU A 129 5.48 -7.30 0.57
CA LEU A 129 4.25 -6.82 1.18
C LEU A 129 4.10 -5.29 1.10
N VAL A 130 5.19 -4.52 1.30
CA VAL A 130 5.17 -3.06 1.13
C VAL A 130 4.94 -2.69 -0.34
N HIS A 131 5.62 -3.35 -1.28
CA HIS A 131 5.44 -3.10 -2.72
C HIS A 131 4.01 -3.40 -3.18
N THR A 132 3.46 -4.54 -2.81
CA THR A 132 2.07 -4.91 -3.12
C THR A 132 1.07 -3.93 -2.52
N GLN A 133 1.30 -3.44 -1.29
CA GLN A 133 0.45 -2.40 -0.69
C GLN A 133 0.51 -1.09 -1.47
N GLU A 134 1.67 -0.71 -2.02
CA GLU A 134 1.80 0.49 -2.84
C GLU A 134 1.08 0.37 -4.18
N GLU A 135 1.22 -0.76 -4.86
CA GLU A 135 0.49 -1.05 -6.10
C GLU A 135 -1.01 -1.03 -5.84
N TYR A 136 -1.48 -1.70 -4.78
CA TYR A 136 -2.89 -1.70 -4.42
C TYR A 136 -3.42 -0.29 -4.12
N ALA A 137 -2.65 0.54 -3.42
CA ALA A 137 -3.02 1.92 -3.14
C ALA A 137 -3.09 2.78 -4.43
N LYS A 138 -2.15 2.59 -5.36
CA LYS A 138 -2.16 3.25 -6.68
C LYS A 138 -3.37 2.83 -7.49
N LEU A 139 -3.62 1.52 -7.63
CA LEU A 139 -4.78 0.97 -8.33
C LEU A 139 -6.08 1.52 -7.74
N LYS A 140 -6.23 1.50 -6.40
CA LYS A 140 -7.43 2.05 -5.74
C LYS A 140 -7.62 3.54 -6.04
N GLN A 141 -6.53 4.32 -6.10
CA GLN A 141 -6.60 5.74 -6.44
C GLN A 141 -6.95 5.95 -7.92
N GLU A 142 -6.40 5.16 -8.83
CA GLU A 142 -6.72 5.20 -10.26
C GLU A 142 -8.17 4.78 -10.53
N THR A 143 -8.64 3.70 -9.91
CA THR A 143 -10.06 3.31 -9.95
C THR A 143 -10.94 4.42 -9.39
N ALA A 144 -10.61 5.00 -8.23
CA ALA A 144 -11.39 6.10 -7.67
C ALA A 144 -11.42 7.36 -8.56
N LYS A 145 -10.32 7.66 -9.28
CA LYS A 145 -10.25 8.75 -10.25
C LYS A 145 -11.05 8.43 -11.52
N SER A 146 -10.96 7.20 -12.02
CA SER A 146 -11.69 6.71 -13.19
C SER A 146 -13.19 6.69 -12.92
N SER A 147 -13.63 6.17 -11.77
CA SER A 147 -15.03 6.19 -11.35
C SER A 147 -15.56 7.61 -11.16
N ARG A 148 -14.79 8.52 -10.51
CA ARG A 148 -15.20 9.94 -10.42
C ARG A 148 -15.24 10.63 -11.78
N GLY A 149 -14.30 10.34 -12.68
CA GLY A 149 -14.25 10.90 -14.03
C GLY A 149 -15.37 10.41 -14.93
N GLN A 150 -15.72 9.12 -14.87
CA GLN A 150 -16.85 8.56 -15.62
C GLN A 150 -18.20 9.06 -15.09
N ILE A 151 -18.39 9.10 -13.77
CA ILE A 151 -19.65 9.59 -13.17
C ILE A 151 -19.82 11.08 -13.46
N ALA A 152 -18.77 11.90 -13.29
CA ALA A 152 -18.85 13.33 -13.56
C ALA A 152 -19.08 13.63 -15.06
N SER A 153 -18.40 12.91 -15.97
CA SER A 153 -18.53 13.14 -17.41
C SER A 153 -19.91 12.73 -17.95
N GLN A 154 -20.44 11.58 -17.50
CA GLN A 154 -21.69 11.06 -18.03
C GLN A 154 -22.92 11.82 -17.49
N ASP A 155 -22.91 12.24 -16.22
CA ASP A 155 -23.99 13.05 -15.66
C ASP A 155 -23.93 14.50 -16.14
N GLN A 156 -22.74 15.11 -16.27
CA GLN A 156 -22.64 16.47 -16.83
C GLN A 156 -23.06 16.52 -18.29
N ALA A 157 -22.70 15.53 -19.11
CA ALA A 157 -23.12 15.50 -20.52
C ALA A 157 -24.64 15.43 -20.68
N LYS A 158 -25.31 14.60 -19.87
CA LYS A 158 -26.78 14.49 -19.87
C LYS A 158 -27.46 15.77 -19.39
N GLN A 159 -26.97 16.36 -18.30
CA GLN A 159 -27.51 17.62 -17.77
C GLN A 159 -27.33 18.78 -18.77
N VAL A 160 -26.19 18.84 -19.47
CA VAL A 160 -25.96 19.87 -20.50
C VAL A 160 -26.89 19.68 -21.69
N GLU A 161 -27.16 18.45 -22.14
CA GLU A 161 -28.12 18.20 -23.22
C GLU A 161 -29.55 18.57 -22.81
N GLU A 162 -29.97 18.20 -21.60
CA GLU A 162 -31.30 18.51 -21.09
C GLU A 162 -31.51 20.02 -20.89
N LEU A 163 -30.50 20.72 -20.35
CA LEU A 163 -30.52 22.17 -20.20
C LEU A 163 -30.59 22.87 -21.55
N LYS A 164 -29.85 22.40 -22.57
CA LYS A 164 -29.95 22.95 -23.94
C LYS A 164 -31.34 22.77 -24.54
N LYS A 165 -31.97 21.60 -24.38
CA LYS A 165 -33.36 21.37 -24.84
C LYS A 165 -34.35 22.30 -24.12
N LYS A 166 -34.21 22.47 -22.80
CA LYS A 166 -35.05 23.39 -22.02
C LYS A 166 -34.85 24.85 -22.45
N LEU A 167 -33.62 25.25 -22.74
CA LEU A 167 -33.30 26.60 -23.21
C LEU A 167 -33.96 26.88 -24.57
N ALA A 168 -33.81 25.96 -25.53
CA ALA A 168 -34.41 26.08 -26.85
C ALA A 168 -35.95 26.15 -26.80
N ALA A 169 -36.59 25.34 -25.95
CA ALA A 169 -38.03 25.37 -25.75
C ALA A 169 -38.52 26.67 -25.08
N ALA A 170 -37.70 27.28 -24.21
CA ALA A 170 -38.03 28.58 -23.61
C ALA A 170 -37.88 29.73 -24.64
N GLU A 171 -36.84 29.69 -25.46
CA GLU A 171 -36.61 30.67 -26.53
C GLU A 171 -37.72 30.65 -27.60
N GLU A 172 -38.20 29.45 -27.96
CA GLU A 172 -39.33 29.29 -28.87
C GLU A 172 -40.61 29.92 -28.30
N LYS A 173 -40.92 29.65 -27.02
CA LYS A 173 -42.06 30.28 -26.34
C LYS A 173 -41.96 31.80 -26.27
N THR A 174 -40.78 32.36 -26.06
CA THR A 174 -40.60 33.82 -26.09
C THR A 174 -40.82 34.40 -27.48
N ARG A 175 -40.37 33.70 -28.54
CA ARG A 175 -40.65 34.12 -29.93
C ARG A 175 -42.14 34.07 -30.23
N ASP A 176 -42.83 33.02 -29.83
CA ASP A 176 -44.27 32.91 -30.04
C ASP A 176 -45.02 34.01 -29.28
N TYR A 177 -44.61 34.31 -28.05
CA TYR A 177 -45.17 35.43 -27.28
C TYR A 177 -44.97 36.77 -27.98
N ASP A 178 -43.79 37.05 -28.53
CA ASP A 178 -43.52 38.26 -29.28
C ASP A 178 -44.32 38.35 -30.58
N ILE A 179 -44.54 37.22 -31.27
CA ILE A 179 -45.39 37.14 -32.46
C ILE A 179 -46.85 37.44 -32.09
N VAL A 180 -47.37 36.79 -31.05
CA VAL A 180 -48.75 37.02 -30.57
C VAL A 180 -48.94 38.47 -30.12
N LYS A 181 -47.96 39.05 -29.43
CA LYS A 181 -47.98 40.46 -29.05
C LYS A 181 -48.07 41.39 -30.26
N LYS A 182 -47.25 41.15 -31.29
CA LYS A 182 -47.31 41.93 -32.55
C LYS A 182 -48.65 41.77 -33.26
N GLN A 183 -49.20 40.55 -33.31
CA GLN A 183 -50.52 40.30 -33.90
C GLN A 183 -51.64 41.01 -33.12
N ALA A 184 -51.58 41.01 -31.79
CA ALA A 184 -52.54 41.73 -30.95
C ALA A 184 -52.47 43.25 -31.17
N GLU A 185 -51.26 43.82 -31.24
CA GLU A 185 -51.05 45.24 -31.53
C GLU A 185 -51.54 45.64 -32.94
N GLN A 186 -51.34 44.78 -33.94
CA GLN A 186 -51.86 45.00 -35.29
C GLN A 186 -53.39 44.93 -35.34
N ASN A 187 -53.98 43.92 -34.70
CA ASN A 187 -55.44 43.77 -34.63
C ASN A 187 -56.08 44.97 -33.92
N ALA A 188 -55.52 45.43 -32.79
CA ALA A 188 -56.02 46.61 -32.07
C ALA A 188 -56.05 47.85 -32.96
N LYS A 189 -54.98 48.10 -33.74
CA LYS A 189 -54.92 49.22 -34.70
C LYS A 189 -55.99 49.12 -35.79
N GLU A 190 -56.27 47.93 -36.31
CA GLU A 190 -57.31 47.73 -37.31
C GLU A 190 -58.71 47.92 -36.71
N TYR A 191 -58.96 47.48 -35.47
CA TYR A 191 -60.21 47.78 -34.77
C TYR A 191 -60.42 49.29 -34.58
N ASP A 192 -59.39 50.03 -34.17
CA ASP A 192 -59.45 51.49 -34.02
C ASP A 192 -59.72 52.20 -35.36
N ARG A 193 -59.11 51.69 -36.44
CA ARG A 193 -59.32 52.19 -37.80
C ARG A 193 -60.75 51.95 -38.29
N LEU A 194 -61.26 50.73 -38.16
CA LEU A 194 -62.63 50.37 -38.53
C LEU A 194 -63.66 51.15 -37.70
N ALA A 195 -63.42 51.33 -36.39
CA ALA A 195 -64.28 52.15 -35.54
C ALA A 195 -64.32 53.61 -36.02
N SER A 196 -63.16 54.16 -36.41
CA SER A 196 -63.07 55.52 -36.97
C SER A 196 -63.80 55.64 -38.32
N GLU A 197 -63.65 54.65 -39.20
CA GLU A 197 -64.32 54.60 -40.50
C GLU A 197 -65.84 54.42 -40.37
N LEU A 198 -66.29 53.56 -39.45
CA LEU A 198 -67.71 53.34 -39.16
C LEU A 198 -68.34 54.59 -38.52
N ASN A 199 -67.62 55.27 -37.62
CA ASN A 199 -68.05 56.56 -37.08
C ASN A 199 -68.10 57.65 -38.17
N ALA A 200 -67.20 57.63 -39.15
CA ALA A 200 -67.23 58.56 -40.28
C ALA A 200 -68.40 58.28 -41.25
N VAL A 201 -68.75 57.01 -41.47
CA VAL A 201 -69.85 56.60 -42.37
C VAL A 201 -71.23 56.72 -41.71
N ASN A 202 -71.35 56.43 -40.40
CA ASN A 202 -72.62 56.50 -39.66
C ASN A 202 -72.83 57.83 -38.91
N GLY A 203 -71.83 58.71 -38.86
CA GLY A 203 -71.80 59.90 -38.00
C GLY A 203 -71.85 61.24 -38.71
N ASP A 204 -72.61 61.39 -39.80
CA ASP A 204 -72.94 62.70 -40.37
C ASP A 204 -74.42 62.85 -40.80
N LEU A 205 -75.34 62.46 -39.89
CA LEU A 205 -76.78 62.77 -39.97
C LEU A 205 -77.33 63.32 -38.64
N SER A 206 -76.54 64.10 -37.90
CA SER A 206 -77.07 64.91 -36.79
C SER A 206 -76.49 66.32 -36.80
N ASP A 207 -77.05 67.15 -37.68
CA ASP A 207 -76.92 68.61 -37.64
C ASP A 207 -77.69 69.15 -36.42
N LYS A 208 -77.05 69.17 -35.24
CA LYS A 208 -77.58 69.84 -34.03
C LYS A 208 -77.33 71.36 -34.06
N ARG A 209 -77.62 72.01 -35.19
CA ARG A 209 -77.66 73.48 -35.33
C ARG A 209 -78.88 74.01 -36.07
N LYS A 210 -79.95 73.20 -36.15
CA LYS A 210 -81.32 73.65 -36.41
C LYS A 210 -82.28 72.89 -35.50
N ASP A 211 -82.47 73.41 -34.29
CA ASP A 211 -83.72 73.51 -33.53
C ASP A 211 -83.44 74.32 -32.25
#